data_AF-A0A2G5LF56-F1
#
_entry.id   AF-A0A2G5LF56-F1
#
_cell.length_a   1.000
_cell.length_b   1.000
_cell.length_c   1.000
_cell.angle_alpha   90.00
_cell.angle_beta   90.00
_cell.angle_gamma   90.00
#
_symmetry.space_group_name_H-M   'P 1'
#
loop_
_entity.id
_entity.type
_entity.pdbx_description
1 polymer ?
#
loop_
_entity_poly.entity_id
_entity_poly.type
_entity_poly.pdbx_seq_one_letter_code
_entity_poly.pdbx_strand_id
1 'polypeptide(L)'
;MIYSRWLYTEHEQPHNDDGEGAYTIFSTQQLFGVDCMPLEVVCIQRFVVLWEGQPDTRVIDLIEQSIALAVLSPVKLLHASKGMLVVVYDSVLVGETYKLFHLAWAKIAAGAFYENWTVLLIKDTDAGRGVDGGRIFRHFARDILDDSEVGIAEFTRDMFLFKDDWSPENISGPPPADEADSASEQQRD
;
A
#
# COMPACT_ATOMS: atom_id res chain seq x y z
N MET A 1 13.29 1.72 9.40
CA MET A 1 12.87 2.83 10.30
C MET A 1 11.37 2.68 10.63
N ILE A 2 10.79 3.31 11.67
CA ILE A 2 9.31 3.33 11.81
C ILE A 2 8.81 4.65 11.22
N TYR A 3 8.05 4.55 10.12
CA TYR A 3 7.49 5.71 9.43
C TYR A 3 6.07 6.05 9.89
N SER A 4 5.22 5.04 10.03
CA SER A 4 3.80 5.19 10.31
C SER A 4 3.28 3.94 11.03
N ARG A 5 2.14 4.08 11.72
CA ARG A 5 1.40 2.94 12.27
C ARG A 5 0.54 2.23 11.22
N TRP A 6 0.25 2.89 10.10
CA TRP A 6 -0.54 2.34 9.00
C TRP A 6 0.30 1.59 7.98
N LEU A 7 1.61 1.81 7.98
CA LEU A 7 2.53 1.28 6.99
C LEU A 7 3.46 0.24 7.62
N TYR A 8 3.47 -0.94 7.03
CA TYR A 8 4.54 -1.89 7.24
C TYR A 8 5.65 -1.64 6.22
N THR A 9 6.90 -1.73 6.65
CA THR A 9 8.08 -1.55 5.79
C THR A 9 8.54 -2.92 5.30
N GLU A 10 8.25 -3.25 4.04
CA GLU A 10 8.62 -4.53 3.42
C GLU A 10 10.11 -4.56 3.06
N HIS A 11 10.61 -3.44 2.53
CA HIS A 11 11.98 -3.32 2.06
C HIS A 11 12.46 -1.86 2.08
N GLU A 12 13.72 -1.64 2.46
CA GLU A 12 14.41 -0.34 2.35
C GLU A 12 15.69 -0.54 1.53
N GLN A 13 15.77 0.13 0.37
CA GLN A 13 16.97 0.21 -0.44
C GLN A 13 17.68 1.53 -0.15
N PRO A 14 18.94 1.52 0.32
CA PRO A 14 19.71 2.75 0.52
C PRO A 14 20.13 3.37 -0.82
N HIS A 15 20.57 4.63 -0.75
CA HIS A 15 21.15 5.33 -1.89
C HIS A 15 22.38 4.59 -2.42
N ASN A 16 22.59 4.72 -3.74
CA ASN A 16 23.84 4.32 -4.39
C ASN A 16 24.99 5.29 -4.03
N ASP A 17 26.17 5.04 -4.60
CA ASP A 17 27.38 5.84 -4.36
C ASP A 17 27.23 7.31 -4.77
N ASP A 18 26.31 7.61 -5.70
CA ASP A 18 25.99 8.97 -6.15
C ASP A 18 24.94 9.66 -5.25
N GLY A 19 24.44 8.98 -4.21
CA GLY A 19 23.41 9.51 -3.33
C GLY A 19 22.01 9.47 -3.93
N GLU A 20 21.73 8.54 -4.86
CA GLU A 20 20.49 8.44 -5.61
C GLU A 20 19.85 7.04 -5.53
N GLY A 21 18.59 6.92 -5.94
CA GLY A 21 17.93 5.61 -6.10
C GLY A 21 17.47 4.95 -4.81
N ALA A 22 17.47 5.66 -3.67
CA ALA A 22 16.89 5.12 -2.45
C ALA A 22 15.38 5.00 -2.58
N TYR A 23 14.84 3.86 -2.16
CA TYR A 23 13.40 3.66 -2.14
C TYR A 23 12.99 2.77 -0.97
N THR A 24 11.71 2.87 -0.61
CA THR A 24 11.10 2.01 0.39
C THR A 24 9.85 1.37 -0.18
N ILE A 25 9.70 0.05 -0.03
CA ILE A 25 8.45 -0.65 -0.33
C ILE A 25 7.64 -0.68 0.96
N PHE A 26 6.48 -0.04 0.92
CA PHE A 26 5.50 -0.10 1.99
C PHE A 26 4.39 -1.07 1.64
N SER A 27 3.81 -1.66 2.67
CA SER A 27 2.56 -2.38 2.56
C SER A 27 1.54 -1.93 3.59
N THR A 28 0.27 -2.01 3.22
CA THR A 28 -0.85 -1.69 4.11
C THR A 28 -2.08 -2.49 3.71
N GLN A 29 -3.00 -2.69 4.65
CA GLN A 29 -4.27 -3.35 4.36
C GLN A 29 -5.08 -2.51 3.37
N GLN A 30 -5.65 -3.16 2.38
CA GLN A 30 -6.42 -2.51 1.33
C GLN A 30 -7.91 -2.83 1.44
N LEU A 31 -8.72 -1.79 1.27
CA LEU A 31 -10.18 -1.87 1.27
C LEU A 31 -10.79 -1.80 -0.14
N PHE A 32 -10.09 -1.17 -1.09
CA PHE A 32 -10.59 -0.93 -2.44
C PHE A 32 -9.66 -1.53 -3.51
N GLY A 33 -10.24 -2.12 -4.55
CA GLY A 33 -9.53 -2.72 -5.68
C GLY A 33 -8.93 -1.68 -6.62
N VAL A 34 -8.32 -2.15 -7.71
CA VAL A 34 -7.65 -1.28 -8.70
C VAL A 34 -8.61 -0.35 -9.45
N ASP A 35 -9.88 -0.69 -9.45
CA ASP A 35 -11.02 0.05 -10.00
C ASP A 35 -11.72 0.95 -8.96
N CYS A 36 -11.13 1.06 -7.77
CA CYS A 36 -11.70 1.73 -6.59
C CYS A 36 -13.05 1.18 -6.13
N MET A 37 -13.36 -0.09 -6.42
CA MET A 37 -14.52 -0.79 -5.87
C MET A 37 -14.16 -1.51 -4.56
N PRO A 38 -15.09 -1.66 -3.60
CA PRO A 38 -14.82 -2.39 -2.37
C PRO A 38 -14.38 -3.84 -2.65
N LEU A 39 -13.40 -4.32 -1.89
CA LEU A 39 -12.92 -5.69 -1.95
C LEU A 39 -13.74 -6.61 -1.03
N GLU A 40 -14.02 -7.83 -1.49
CA GLU A 40 -14.75 -8.84 -0.71
C GLU A 40 -13.85 -9.65 0.23
N VAL A 41 -12.53 -9.60 0.00
CA VAL A 41 -11.51 -10.32 0.75
C VAL A 41 -10.47 -9.35 1.30
N VAL A 42 -9.73 -9.79 2.33
CA VAL A 42 -8.62 -9.01 2.87
C VAL A 42 -7.50 -8.99 1.83
N CYS A 43 -7.12 -7.80 1.40
CA CYS A 43 -5.98 -7.60 0.51
C CYS A 43 -4.94 -6.71 1.17
N ILE A 44 -3.72 -6.76 0.62
CA ILE A 44 -2.62 -5.85 0.92
C ILE A 44 -2.31 -5.04 -0.34
N GLN A 45 -2.14 -3.74 -0.19
CA GLN A 45 -1.52 -2.90 -1.21
C GLN A 45 -0.04 -2.73 -0.89
N ARG A 46 0.83 -3.10 -1.83
CA ARG A 46 2.26 -2.82 -1.83
C ARG A 46 2.55 -1.68 -2.79
N PHE A 47 3.32 -0.69 -2.35
CA PHE A 47 3.70 0.43 -3.19
C PHE A 47 5.08 0.96 -2.80
N VAL A 48 5.75 1.57 -3.76
CA VAL A 48 7.09 2.12 -3.56
C VAL A 48 7.01 3.61 -3.25
N VAL A 49 7.89 4.09 -2.38
CA VAL A 49 8.24 5.51 -2.32
C VAL A 49 9.69 5.67 -2.75
N LEU A 50 9.91 6.38 -3.86
CA LEU A 50 11.23 6.73 -4.38
C LEU A 50 11.66 8.06 -3.77
N TRP A 51 12.69 8.00 -2.92
CA TRP A 51 13.20 9.15 -2.18
C TRP A 51 14.17 9.99 -3.01
N GLU A 52 14.07 11.30 -2.88
CA GLU A 52 15.10 12.23 -3.34
C GLU A 52 15.88 12.73 -2.12
N GLY A 53 16.99 12.06 -1.81
CA GLY A 53 17.74 12.28 -0.58
C GLY A 53 17.07 11.61 0.62
N GLN A 54 17.08 12.27 1.78
CA GLN A 54 16.53 11.67 3.00
C GLN A 54 15.00 11.49 2.92
N PRO A 55 14.43 10.47 3.58
CA PRO A 55 12.98 10.26 3.60
C PRO A 55 12.22 11.52 4.03
N ASP A 56 11.32 12.00 3.16
CA ASP A 56 10.53 13.20 3.40
C ASP A 56 9.23 12.82 4.14
N THR A 57 9.11 13.23 5.40
CA THR A 57 7.95 12.93 6.24
C THR A 57 6.65 13.54 5.69
N ARG A 58 6.72 14.56 4.83
CA ARG A 58 5.54 15.09 4.15
C ARG A 58 4.92 14.06 3.21
N VAL A 59 5.73 13.22 2.56
CA VAL A 59 5.20 12.14 1.71
C VAL A 59 4.45 11.11 2.56
N ILE A 60 4.97 10.79 3.74
CA ILE A 60 4.31 9.89 4.70
C ILE A 60 2.96 10.47 5.15
N ASP A 61 2.91 11.75 5.49
CA ASP A 61 1.66 12.44 5.86
C ASP A 61 0.62 12.37 4.73
N LEU A 62 1.02 12.61 3.47
CA LEU A 62 0.11 12.50 2.32
C LEU A 62 -0.38 11.06 2.10
N ILE A 63 0.48 10.06 2.33
CA ILE A 63 0.09 8.65 2.28
C ILE A 63 -0.95 8.36 3.37
N GLU A 64 -0.71 8.78 4.61
CA GLU A 64 -1.66 8.56 5.72
C GLU A 64 -3.01 9.24 5.46
N GLN A 65 -3.02 10.46 4.93
CA GLN A 65 -4.24 11.14 4.49
C GLN A 65 -4.96 10.34 3.40
N SER A 66 -4.23 9.81 2.42
CA SER A 66 -4.83 9.01 1.33
C SER A 66 -5.43 7.70 1.85
N ILE A 67 -4.84 7.07 2.87
CA ILE A 67 -5.38 5.89 3.54
C ILE A 67 -6.66 6.26 4.30
N ALA A 68 -6.63 7.33 5.11
CA ALA A 68 -7.78 7.77 5.89
C ALA A 68 -8.98 8.17 5.01
N LEU A 69 -8.72 8.69 3.81
CA LEU A 69 -9.74 9.05 2.82
C LEU A 69 -10.12 7.90 1.88
N ALA A 70 -9.48 6.73 2.01
CA ALA A 70 -9.67 5.56 1.15
C ALA A 70 -9.41 5.82 -0.35
N VAL A 71 -8.36 6.59 -0.67
CA VAL A 71 -7.96 6.95 -2.05
C VAL A 71 -6.52 6.55 -2.39
N LEU A 72 -5.86 5.76 -1.53
CA LEU A 72 -4.53 5.21 -1.81
C LEU A 72 -4.56 4.20 -2.98
N SER A 73 -5.67 3.48 -3.19
CA SER A 73 -5.82 2.63 -4.37
C SER A 73 -5.92 3.46 -5.65
N PRO A 74 -5.24 3.12 -6.77
CA PRO A 74 -4.34 1.98 -6.97
C PRO A 74 -2.88 2.41 -7.17
N VAL A 75 -2.33 3.14 -6.21
CA VAL A 75 -0.94 3.63 -6.26
C VAL A 75 0.06 2.48 -6.26
N LYS A 76 1.04 2.54 -7.16
CA LYS A 76 2.18 1.62 -7.23
C LYS A 76 3.51 2.28 -6.84
N LEU A 77 3.68 3.57 -7.14
CA LEU A 77 4.89 4.31 -6.79
C LEU A 77 4.58 5.78 -6.54
N LEU A 78 5.20 6.35 -5.50
CA LEU A 78 5.19 7.77 -5.16
C LEU A 78 6.60 8.33 -5.25
N HIS A 79 6.72 9.53 -5.82
CA HIS A 79 7.97 10.26 -5.84
C HIS A 79 7.69 11.74 -5.65
N ALA A 80 8.34 12.36 -4.69
CA ALA A 80 8.23 13.78 -4.45
C ALA A 80 9.54 14.49 -4.79
N SER A 81 9.45 15.55 -5.59
CA SER A 81 10.59 16.37 -5.99
C SER A 81 10.15 17.80 -6.22
N LYS A 82 10.83 18.76 -5.59
CA LYS A 82 10.73 20.22 -5.89
C LYS A 82 9.28 20.75 -6.01
N GLY A 83 8.41 20.41 -5.06
CA GLY A 83 7.01 20.85 -5.07
C GLY A 83 6.10 20.09 -6.04
N MET A 84 6.53 18.95 -6.53
CA MET A 84 5.75 18.03 -7.35
C MET A 84 5.65 16.67 -6.65
N LEU A 85 4.45 16.11 -6.63
CA LEU A 85 4.17 14.72 -6.26
C LEU A 85 3.83 13.93 -7.53
N VAL A 86 4.70 13.01 -7.90
CA VAL A 86 4.42 12.01 -8.92
C VAL A 86 3.71 10.84 -8.27
N VAL A 87 2.55 10.49 -8.79
CA VAL A 87 1.77 9.33 -8.37
C VAL A 87 1.64 8.39 -9.57
N VAL A 88 2.34 7.26 -9.49
CA VAL A 88 2.20 6.18 -10.45
C VAL A 88 1.05 5.29 -10.01
N TYR A 89 0.07 5.11 -10.89
CA TYR A 89 -1.15 4.36 -10.62
C TYR A 89 -1.31 3.20 -11.60
N ASP A 90 -2.09 2.19 -11.20
CA ASP A 90 -2.42 1.06 -12.05
C ASP A 90 -3.20 1.49 -13.31
N SER A 91 -2.69 1.14 -14.49
CA SER A 91 -3.27 1.52 -15.78
C SER A 91 -4.70 1.02 -16.03
N VAL A 92 -5.21 0.07 -15.23
CA VAL A 92 -6.62 -0.37 -15.26
C VAL A 92 -7.57 0.75 -14.85
N LEU A 93 -7.13 1.71 -14.02
CA LEU A 93 -7.95 2.83 -13.59
C LEU A 93 -8.23 3.81 -14.74
N VAL A 94 -9.50 3.93 -15.12
CA VAL A 94 -9.95 4.76 -16.25
C VAL A 94 -11.29 5.46 -15.94
N GLY A 95 -11.75 6.30 -16.87
CA GLY A 95 -13.11 6.86 -16.83
C GLY A 95 -13.36 7.85 -15.69
N GLU A 96 -14.55 7.79 -15.09
CA GLU A 96 -14.96 8.68 -13.99
C GLU A 96 -14.17 8.41 -12.71
N THR A 97 -13.85 7.14 -12.41
CA THR A 97 -13.05 6.78 -11.24
C THR A 97 -11.67 7.41 -11.28
N TYR A 98 -11.02 7.43 -12.46
CA TYR A 98 -9.75 8.14 -12.65
C TYR A 98 -9.86 9.63 -12.34
N LYS A 99 -10.94 10.29 -12.77
CA LYS A 99 -11.13 11.73 -12.49
C LYS A 99 -11.27 12.01 -10.99
N LEU A 100 -11.99 11.14 -10.28
CA LEU A 100 -12.14 11.24 -8.82
C LEU A 100 -10.81 11.00 -8.10
N PHE A 101 -10.07 9.96 -8.51
CA PHE A 101 -8.73 9.67 -8.00
C PHE A 101 -7.78 10.86 -8.21
N HIS A 102 -7.75 11.42 -9.41
CA HIS A 102 -6.95 12.60 -9.73
C HIS A 102 -7.33 13.81 -8.88
N LEU A 103 -8.62 14.09 -8.73
CA LEU A 103 -9.09 15.19 -7.90
C LEU A 103 -8.72 14.99 -6.42
N ALA A 104 -8.79 13.76 -5.91
CA ALA A 104 -8.44 13.44 -4.54
C ALA A 104 -6.94 13.68 -4.28
N TRP A 105 -6.06 13.13 -5.13
CA TRP A 105 -4.63 13.34 -4.99
C TRP A 105 -4.22 14.80 -5.17
N ALA A 106 -4.83 15.52 -6.13
CA ALA A 106 -4.58 16.94 -6.31
C ALA A 106 -4.94 17.75 -5.04
N LYS A 107 -6.04 17.42 -4.36
CA LYS A 107 -6.42 18.04 -3.09
C LYS A 107 -5.45 17.69 -1.96
N ILE A 108 -5.05 16.42 -1.86
CA ILE A 108 -4.09 15.96 -0.85
C ILE A 108 -2.75 16.70 -1.01
N ALA A 109 -2.18 16.72 -2.21
CA ALA A 109 -0.91 17.40 -2.46
C ALA A 109 -0.99 18.93 -2.30
N ALA A 110 -2.12 19.55 -2.67
CA ALA A 110 -2.32 20.97 -2.43
C ALA A 110 -2.40 21.32 -0.94
N GLY A 111 -2.74 20.35 -0.08
CA GLY A 111 -2.72 20.48 1.38
C GLY A 111 -1.39 20.10 2.03
N ALA A 112 -0.34 19.78 1.25
CA ALA A 112 0.96 19.40 1.79
C ALA A 112 1.53 20.52 2.68
N PHE A 113 2.11 20.10 3.81
CA PHE A 113 2.68 21.05 4.78
C PHE A 113 3.78 21.91 4.15
N TYR A 114 3.70 23.22 4.40
CA TYR A 114 4.67 24.28 4.06
C TYR A 114 4.81 24.65 2.58
N GLU A 115 4.28 23.87 1.63
CA GLU A 115 4.29 24.19 0.18
C GLU A 115 3.10 23.54 -0.53
N ASN A 116 2.47 24.25 -1.48
CA ASN A 116 1.45 23.63 -2.34
C ASN A 116 2.15 22.74 -3.37
N TRP A 117 1.97 21.42 -3.24
CA TRP A 117 2.51 20.49 -4.22
C TRP A 117 1.55 20.32 -5.40
N THR A 118 2.12 20.21 -6.59
CA THR A 118 1.39 19.85 -7.81
C THR A 118 1.42 18.35 -8.01
N VAL A 119 0.31 17.74 -8.41
CA VAL A 119 0.26 16.30 -8.71
C VAL A 119 0.51 16.06 -10.17
N LEU A 120 1.33 15.05 -10.45
CA LEU A 120 1.53 14.46 -11.75
C LEU A 120 1.13 12.98 -11.67
N LEU A 121 0.04 12.61 -12.32
CA LEU A 121 -0.38 11.21 -12.43
C LEU A 121 0.24 10.55 -13.65
N ILE A 122 0.84 9.38 -13.47
CA ILE A 122 1.45 8.59 -14.55
C ILE A 122 0.94 7.15 -14.45
N LYS A 123 0.58 6.54 -15.57
CA LYS A 123 0.27 5.10 -15.59
C LYS A 123 1.53 4.29 -15.33
N ASP A 124 1.38 3.16 -14.64
CA ASP A 124 2.47 2.21 -14.42
C ASP A 124 3.15 1.72 -15.71
N THR A 125 2.39 1.61 -16.81
CA THR A 125 2.94 1.26 -18.13
C THR A 125 3.89 2.32 -18.69
N ASP A 126 3.69 3.59 -18.31
CA ASP A 126 4.37 4.77 -18.86
C ASP A 126 5.48 5.29 -17.93
N ALA A 127 5.48 4.85 -16.66
CA ALA A 127 6.46 5.24 -15.66
C ALA A 127 7.90 4.93 -16.12
N GLY A 128 8.77 5.94 -16.03
CA GLY A 128 10.17 5.86 -16.46
C GLY A 128 10.41 5.93 -17.98
N ARG A 129 9.37 5.93 -18.82
CA ARG A 129 9.51 5.92 -20.30
C ARG A 129 9.43 7.31 -20.95
N GLY A 130 8.89 8.30 -20.23
CA GLY A 130 8.64 9.65 -20.73
C GLY A 130 9.68 10.69 -20.32
N VAL A 131 9.33 11.96 -20.47
CA VAL A 131 10.13 13.11 -19.96
C VAL A 131 9.63 13.64 -18.61
N ASP A 132 8.53 13.09 -18.10
CA ASP A 132 7.86 13.57 -16.90
C ASP A 132 8.50 13.03 -15.60
N GLY A 133 8.15 13.64 -14.46
CA GLY A 133 8.53 13.17 -13.12
C GLY A 133 9.96 13.47 -12.66
N GLY A 134 10.81 14.04 -13.53
CA GLY A 134 12.17 14.45 -13.17
C GLY A 134 13.25 13.38 -13.44
N ARG A 135 14.53 13.77 -13.28
CA ARG A 135 15.66 12.90 -13.64
C ARG A 135 15.68 11.60 -12.83
N ILE A 136 15.57 11.71 -11.51
CA ILE A 136 15.64 10.56 -10.59
C ILE A 136 14.51 9.59 -10.89
N PHE A 137 13.27 10.08 -10.93
CA PHE A 137 12.11 9.28 -11.32
C PHE A 137 12.33 8.54 -12.63
N ARG A 138 12.74 9.23 -13.70
CA ARG A 138 12.94 8.59 -15.01
C ARG A 138 14.01 7.51 -14.99
N HIS A 139 15.05 7.70 -14.19
CA HIS A 139 16.16 6.77 -14.13
C HIS A 139 15.80 5.49 -13.37
N PHE A 140 15.06 5.59 -12.26
CA PHE A 140 14.85 4.45 -11.36
C PHE A 140 13.44 3.84 -11.40
N ALA A 141 12.41 4.61 -11.77
CA ALA A 141 11.02 4.16 -11.58
C ALA A 141 10.69 2.89 -12.36
N ARG A 142 11.22 2.72 -13.57
CA ARG A 142 10.90 1.54 -14.38
C ARG A 142 11.49 0.27 -13.78
N ASP A 143 12.79 0.29 -13.49
CA ASP A 143 13.50 -0.87 -12.95
C ASP A 143 12.92 -1.29 -11.60
N ILE A 144 12.63 -0.31 -10.73
CA ILE A 144 11.96 -0.57 -9.44
C ILE A 144 10.59 -1.23 -9.63
N LEU A 145 9.76 -0.72 -10.54
CA LEU A 145 8.42 -1.28 -10.78
C LEU A 145 8.46 -2.69 -11.40
N ASP A 146 9.51 -3.00 -12.16
CA ASP A 146 9.72 -4.32 -12.77
C ASP A 146 10.26 -5.36 -11.77
N ASP A 147 11.13 -4.93 -10.86
CA ASP A 147 11.78 -5.81 -9.89
C ASP A 147 10.98 -5.99 -8.59
N SER A 148 10.00 -5.11 -8.32
CA SER A 148 9.22 -5.11 -7.07
C SER A 148 7.82 -5.70 -7.24
N GLU A 149 7.39 -6.52 -6.29
CA GLU A 149 6.00 -6.95 -6.18
C GLU A 149 5.11 -5.82 -5.62
N VAL A 150 4.66 -4.94 -6.51
CA VAL A 150 3.77 -3.80 -6.20
C VAL A 150 2.36 -4.01 -6.72
N GLY A 151 1.39 -3.33 -6.11
CA GLY A 151 -0.03 -3.43 -6.42
C GLY A 151 -0.82 -4.10 -5.31
N ILE A 152 -2.04 -4.52 -5.64
CA ILE A 152 -2.98 -5.12 -4.70
C ILE A 152 -2.95 -6.64 -4.87
N ALA A 153 -2.74 -7.35 -3.78
CA ALA A 153 -2.78 -8.80 -3.74
C ALA A 153 -3.64 -9.29 -2.56
N GLU A 154 -4.30 -10.42 -2.74
CA GLU A 154 -5.03 -11.08 -1.66
C GLU A 154 -4.08 -11.47 -0.52
N PHE A 155 -4.53 -11.28 0.72
CA PHE A 155 -3.80 -11.73 1.89
C PHE A 155 -4.07 -13.21 2.13
N THR A 156 -3.16 -14.05 1.66
CA THR A 156 -3.28 -15.51 1.75
C THR A 156 -2.56 -16.05 2.98
N ARG A 157 -2.83 -17.32 3.32
CA ARG A 157 -2.17 -18.02 4.44
C ARG A 157 -0.66 -18.10 4.30
N ASP A 158 -0.14 -18.07 3.07
CA ASP A 158 1.31 -18.08 2.84
C ASP A 158 2.01 -16.84 3.38
N MET A 159 1.25 -15.75 3.61
CA MET A 159 1.74 -14.51 4.20
C MET A 159 1.65 -14.52 5.74
N PHE A 160 1.15 -15.60 6.36
CA PHE A 160 1.08 -15.69 7.81
C PHE A 160 2.47 -15.98 8.38
N LEU A 161 2.85 -15.25 9.43
CA LEU A 161 4.12 -15.47 10.12
C LEU A 161 4.20 -16.86 10.77
N PHE A 162 3.07 -17.37 11.26
CA PHE A 162 2.93 -18.68 11.92
C PHE A 162 1.92 -19.55 11.18
N LYS A 163 2.09 -19.68 9.85
CA LYS A 163 1.15 -20.40 8.99
C LYS A 163 0.94 -21.87 9.39
N ASP A 164 1.97 -22.51 9.92
CA ASP A 164 1.95 -23.93 10.30
C ASP A 164 1.22 -24.16 11.63
N ASP A 165 1.13 -23.14 12.49
CA ASP A 165 0.45 -23.20 13.79
C ASP A 165 -1.03 -22.78 13.72
N TRP A 166 -1.44 -22.21 12.59
CA TRP A 166 -2.79 -21.70 12.40
C TRP A 166 -3.69 -22.77 11.76
N SER A 167 -4.77 -23.15 12.44
CA SER A 167 -5.88 -23.92 11.86
C SER A 167 -7.21 -23.22 12.16
N PRO A 168 -8.19 -23.23 11.23
CA PRO A 168 -9.53 -22.72 11.51
C PRO A 168 -10.22 -23.44 12.68
N GLU A 169 -9.83 -24.70 12.92
CA GLU A 169 -10.37 -25.56 13.97
C GLU A 169 -9.91 -25.12 15.37
N ASN A 170 -8.74 -24.50 15.50
CA ASN A 170 -8.21 -23.95 16.76
C ASN A 170 -8.98 -22.69 17.25
N ILE A 171 -9.92 -22.16 16.46
CA ILE A 171 -10.72 -20.96 16.81
C ILE A 171 -11.78 -21.30 17.85
N SER A 172 -12.26 -22.54 17.85
CA SER A 172 -13.12 -23.05 18.93
C SER A 172 -12.20 -23.68 19.97
N GLY A 173 -12.02 -22.99 21.11
CA GLY A 173 -11.35 -23.61 22.26
C GLY A 173 -12.02 -24.95 22.62
N PRO A 174 -11.35 -25.83 23.39
CA PRO A 174 -12.00 -27.04 23.88
C PRO A 174 -13.34 -26.66 24.53
N PRO A 175 -14.43 -27.40 24.25
CA PRO A 175 -15.71 -27.14 24.89
C PRO A 175 -15.49 -27.11 26.41
N PRO A 176 -16.15 -26.20 27.14
CA PRO A 176 -16.05 -26.16 28.59
C PRO A 176 -16.32 -27.56 29.16
N ALA A 177 -15.51 -27.99 30.11
CA ALA A 177 -15.51 -29.34 30.66
C ALA A 177 -16.83 -29.75 31.36
N ASP A 178 -17.84 -28.88 31.38
CA ASP A 178 -19.09 -29.05 32.10
C ASP A 178 -20.23 -29.65 31.26
N GLU A 179 -20.04 -29.92 29.96
CA GLU A 179 -21.05 -30.58 29.11
C GLU A 179 -20.85 -32.09 28.92
N ALA A 180 -19.86 -32.70 29.58
CA ALA A 180 -19.67 -34.15 29.56
C ALA A 180 -20.49 -34.90 30.62
N ASP A 181 -20.92 -34.24 31.71
CA ASP A 181 -21.59 -34.91 32.83
C ASP A 181 -23.13 -34.86 32.79
N SER A 182 -23.74 -34.10 31.87
CA SER A 182 -25.20 -33.98 31.78
C SER A 182 -25.86 -34.97 30.80
N ALA A 183 -25.08 -35.81 30.10
CA ALA A 183 -25.62 -36.82 29.17
C ALA A 183 -25.81 -38.23 29.81
N SER A 184 -25.41 -38.44 31.07
CA SER A 184 -25.41 -39.77 31.71
C SER A 184 -26.52 -40.03 32.76
N GLU A 185 -27.40 -39.07 33.07
CA GLU A 185 -28.40 -39.20 34.15
C GLU A 185 -29.88 -39.03 33.74
N GLN A 186 -30.26 -39.34 32.50
CA GLN A 186 -31.70 -39.49 32.14
C GLN A 186 -32.05 -40.82 31.45
N GLN A 187 -31.30 -41.88 31.76
CA GLN A 187 -31.70 -43.25 31.45
C GLN A 187 -31.50 -44.15 32.67
N ARG A 188 -32.36 -44.00 33.68
CA ARG A 188 -32.72 -45.07 34.62
C ARG A 188 -33.96 -44.67 35.43
N ASP A 189 -35.00 -45.48 35.20
CA ASP A 189 -36.26 -45.72 35.92
C ASP A 189 -37.35 -44.63 35.94
#